data_AF-A0A318K050-F1
#
_entry.id   AF-A0A318K050-F1
#
_cell.length_a   1.000
_cell.length_b   1.000
_cell.length_c   1.000
_cell.angle_alpha   90.00
_cell.angle_beta   90.00
_cell.angle_gamma   90.00
#
_symmetry.space_group_name_H-M   'P 1'
#
loop_
_entity.id
_entity.type
_entity.pdbx_description
1 polymer ?
#
loop_
_entity_poly.entity_id
_entity_poly.type
_entity_poly.pdbx_seq_one_letter_code
_entity_poly.pdbx_strand_id
1 'polypeptide(L)'
;MAPTFPIIVCRHEDYNSAGAAFGSVRDGGTEVHSALVRTLTGYAGMAGTDDAGTEWATAYDEAVDLALKASAKLVAACGRTGDLLIAGAYNHASGEAGANLGAVSPPATPTLSSEPCLALFTPSASGASGDEPFGWSLVKAAAGLAWPDGHQDQLREAKTVWYDAAAALGNSATPIPGAIGLLENQQSPEIPNAIRTCNEMGVDLDQLASSYRAIGDACGEYAQHLDDAHHEILAELRQMLIETAAVESVISVGAFFTAGLSELGNFGVAARISMYTARIGRIITELVAKVAVVARRVSSVISSPLKAMFARLGRWLEQAVAKIWRGNEAAPQLFSRSAARTNMEVLEHGGDVAMTEESIIALAQKAGIDMTGVEINIVRDTEQARYLDYWDACAQTPTERAGRQIRFGPASFMDEETMVATIAHEMTHVRQLREGVDLGTGAIRDLEAEAYASEAGPLARFRGAK
;
A
#
# COMPACT_ATOMS: atom_id res chain seq x y z
N MET A 1 19.16 38.86 40.86
CA MET A 1 19.31 37.93 39.73
C MET A 1 18.24 38.28 38.72
N ALA A 2 18.61 38.78 37.54
CA ALA A 2 17.64 38.89 36.46
C ALA A 2 17.21 37.46 36.09
N PRO A 3 15.90 37.15 35.99
CA PRO A 3 15.49 35.87 35.45
C PRO A 3 15.99 35.78 34.01
N THR A 4 16.96 34.91 33.75
CA THR A 4 17.32 34.48 32.40
C THR A 4 16.22 33.57 31.91
N PHE A 5 15.25 34.15 31.19
CA PHE A 5 14.24 33.39 30.46
C PHE A 5 14.94 32.61 29.33
N PRO A 6 14.69 31.30 29.16
CA PRO A 6 15.10 30.62 27.94
C PRO A 6 14.20 31.16 26.82
N ILE A 7 14.70 32.11 26.04
CA ILE A 7 14.07 32.43 24.75
C ILE A 7 14.55 31.34 23.79
N ILE A 8 13.72 30.31 23.60
CA ILE A 8 13.85 29.41 22.45
C ILE A 8 12.57 29.54 21.63
N VAL A 9 12.63 30.47 20.69
CA VAL A 9 11.71 30.60 19.56
C VAL A 9 12.28 29.72 18.45
N CYS A 10 11.42 29.01 17.72
CA CYS A 10 11.74 27.92 16.78
C CYS A 10 13.15 27.94 16.17
N ARG A 11 13.93 26.91 16.50
CA ARG A 11 15.25 26.64 15.92
C ARG A 11 15.07 25.77 14.68
N HIS A 12 15.23 26.38 13.51
CA HIS A 12 15.09 25.67 12.24
C HIS A 12 16.08 24.49 12.10
N GLU A 13 17.26 24.55 12.72
CA GLU A 13 18.25 23.45 12.72
C GLU A 13 17.74 22.20 13.45
N ASP A 14 17.02 22.39 14.56
CA ASP A 14 16.45 21.29 15.34
C ASP A 14 15.28 20.64 14.58
N TYR A 15 14.43 21.43 13.91
CA TYR A 15 13.38 20.90 13.02
C TYR A 15 13.97 20.14 11.83
N ASN A 16 15.01 20.68 11.18
CA ASN A 16 15.68 20.01 10.07
C ASN A 16 16.32 18.70 10.51
N SER A 17 16.94 18.67 11.69
CA SER A 17 17.54 17.46 12.24
C SER A 17 16.49 16.41 12.59
N ALA A 18 15.34 16.83 13.15
CA ALA A 18 14.20 15.92 13.38
C ALA A 18 13.63 15.38 12.05
N GLY A 19 13.52 16.23 11.03
CA GLY A 19 13.09 15.80 9.70
C GLY A 19 14.07 14.83 9.02
N ALA A 20 15.37 15.09 9.13
CA ALA A 20 16.44 14.21 8.62
C ALA A 20 16.43 12.85 9.32
N ALA A 21 16.14 12.79 10.63
CA ALA A 21 15.98 11.54 11.35
C ALA A 21 14.84 10.69 10.76
N PHE A 22 13.70 11.29 10.41
CA PHE A 22 12.61 10.60 9.72
C PHE A 22 12.94 10.20 8.28
N GLY A 23 13.80 10.97 7.61
CA GLY A 23 14.42 10.56 6.34
C GLY A 23 15.26 9.28 6.49
N SER A 24 16.09 9.21 7.54
CA SER A 24 16.87 8.00 7.86
C SER A 24 15.99 6.80 8.21
N VAL A 25 14.88 7.01 8.92
CA VAL A 25 13.90 5.96 9.23
C VAL A 25 13.26 5.43 7.94
N ARG A 26 12.87 6.32 7.02
CA ARG A 26 12.35 5.95 5.69
C ARG A 26 13.37 5.12 4.91
N ASP A 27 14.62 5.55 4.88
CA ASP A 27 15.67 4.86 4.10
C ASP A 27 15.94 3.46 4.66
N GLY A 28 16.12 3.34 5.98
CA GLY A 28 16.25 2.03 6.63
C GLY A 28 15.03 1.14 6.42
N GLY A 29 13.81 1.69 6.52
CA GLY A 29 12.58 0.95 6.25
C GLY A 29 12.46 0.48 4.79
N THR A 30 12.91 1.29 3.82
CA THR A 30 12.98 0.94 2.39
C THR A 30 13.93 -0.22 2.14
N GLU A 31 15.11 -0.20 2.78
CA GLU A 31 16.10 -1.27 2.71
C GLU A 31 15.56 -2.57 3.31
N VAL A 32 14.97 -2.51 4.51
CA VAL A 32 14.34 -3.66 5.18
C VAL A 32 13.24 -4.26 4.30
N HIS A 33 12.34 -3.43 3.77
CA HIS A 33 11.25 -3.87 2.91
C HIS A 33 11.77 -4.59 1.66
N SER A 34 12.72 -3.98 0.96
CA SER A 34 13.28 -4.52 -0.28
C SER A 34 14.05 -5.82 -0.03
N ALA A 35 14.81 -5.90 1.05
CA ALA A 35 15.54 -7.11 1.45
C ALA A 35 14.59 -8.26 1.83
N LEU A 36 13.49 -7.94 2.52
CA LEU A 36 12.46 -8.89 2.90
C LEU A 36 11.80 -9.51 1.65
N VAL A 37 11.27 -8.69 0.74
CA VAL A 37 10.62 -9.17 -0.50
C VAL A 37 11.56 -10.02 -1.33
N ARG A 38 12.81 -9.57 -1.52
CA ARG A 38 13.83 -10.30 -2.27
C ARG A 38 14.10 -11.68 -1.68
N THR A 39 14.21 -11.78 -0.36
CA THR A 39 14.54 -13.04 0.31
C THR A 39 13.33 -13.98 0.32
N LEU A 40 12.13 -13.47 0.62
CA LEU A 40 10.90 -14.28 0.65
C LEU A 40 10.53 -14.86 -0.72
N THR A 41 10.91 -14.20 -1.82
CA THR A 41 10.74 -14.74 -3.17
C THR A 41 11.43 -16.10 -3.35
N GLY A 42 12.48 -16.38 -2.58
CA GLY A 42 13.19 -17.66 -2.59
C GLY A 42 12.45 -18.82 -1.92
N TYR A 43 11.36 -18.57 -1.18
CA TYR A 43 10.60 -19.58 -0.44
C TYR A 43 9.21 -19.85 -1.06
N ALA A 44 9.07 -19.58 -2.36
CA ALA A 44 7.86 -19.94 -3.10
C ALA A 44 7.61 -21.45 -2.99
N GLY A 45 6.38 -21.83 -2.63
CA GLY A 45 6.02 -23.24 -2.48
C GLY A 45 6.48 -23.94 -1.18
N MET A 46 7.07 -23.22 -0.22
CA MET A 46 7.54 -23.83 1.03
C MET A 46 6.45 -24.54 1.85
N ALA A 47 5.18 -24.22 1.64
CA ALA A 47 4.07 -24.81 2.38
C ALA A 47 3.61 -26.17 1.84
N GLY A 48 4.02 -26.56 0.63
CA GLY A 48 3.55 -27.79 0.00
C GLY A 48 2.24 -27.63 -0.76
N THR A 49 1.72 -28.77 -1.24
CA THR A 49 0.51 -28.94 -2.04
C THR A 49 -0.60 -29.71 -1.32
N ASP A 50 -0.33 -30.27 -0.15
CA ASP A 50 -1.33 -30.95 0.67
C ASP A 50 -2.39 -29.97 1.27
N ASP A 51 -3.47 -30.52 1.82
CA ASP A 51 -4.58 -29.73 2.39
C ASP A 51 -4.12 -28.81 3.53
N ALA A 52 -3.24 -29.28 4.42
CA ALA A 52 -2.70 -28.47 5.51
C ALA A 52 -1.82 -27.35 4.95
N GLY A 53 -0.97 -27.67 3.97
CA GLY A 53 -0.11 -26.71 3.29
C GLY A 53 -0.88 -25.61 2.59
N THR A 54 -1.94 -25.97 1.86
CA THR A 54 -2.80 -25.03 1.13
C THR A 54 -3.59 -24.13 2.08
N GLU A 55 -4.15 -24.68 3.17
CA GLU A 55 -4.87 -23.89 4.19
C GLU A 55 -3.93 -22.90 4.88
N TRP A 56 -2.72 -23.34 5.27
CA TRP A 56 -1.73 -22.47 5.89
C TRP A 56 -1.23 -21.38 4.92
N ALA A 57 -0.89 -21.76 3.70
CA ALA A 57 -0.39 -20.85 2.68
C ALA A 57 -1.39 -19.72 2.40
N THR A 58 -2.69 -20.03 2.36
CA THR A 58 -3.74 -19.02 2.17
C THR A 58 -3.69 -17.94 3.27
N ALA A 59 -3.60 -18.34 4.54
CA ALA A 59 -3.52 -17.40 5.65
C ALA A 59 -2.18 -16.66 5.70
N TYR A 60 -1.08 -17.35 5.40
CA TYR A 60 0.26 -16.78 5.32
C TYR A 60 0.34 -15.72 4.22
N ASP A 61 -0.06 -16.03 3.00
CA ASP A 61 0.01 -15.13 1.85
C ASP A 61 -0.84 -13.86 2.07
N GLU A 62 -2.03 -13.98 2.68
CA GLU A 62 -2.83 -12.81 3.09
C GLU A 62 -2.07 -11.94 4.11
N ALA A 63 -1.44 -12.56 5.11
CA ALA A 63 -0.67 -11.84 6.11
C ALA A 63 0.57 -11.15 5.51
N VAL A 64 1.26 -11.80 4.57
CA VAL A 64 2.40 -11.21 3.85
C VAL A 64 1.95 -10.00 3.02
N ASP A 65 0.89 -10.13 2.22
CA ASP A 65 0.36 -9.03 1.41
C ASP A 65 0.03 -7.80 2.27
N LEU A 66 -0.66 -8.00 3.40
CA LEU A 66 -1.00 -6.93 4.33
C LEU A 66 0.24 -6.34 5.00
N ALA A 67 1.20 -7.16 5.39
CA ALA A 67 2.45 -6.74 6.01
C ALA A 67 3.27 -5.86 5.06
N LEU A 68 3.41 -6.25 3.78
CA LEU A 68 4.10 -5.47 2.76
C LEU A 68 3.38 -4.14 2.47
N LYS A 69 2.05 -4.17 2.32
CA LYS A 69 1.25 -2.95 2.12
C LYS A 69 1.35 -1.98 3.30
N ALA A 70 1.27 -2.48 4.52
CA ALA A 70 1.42 -1.66 5.73
C ALA A 70 2.84 -1.10 5.84
N SER A 71 3.85 -1.92 5.58
CA SER A 71 5.26 -1.50 5.54
C SER A 71 5.50 -0.37 4.55
N ALA A 72 5.03 -0.51 3.30
CA ALA A 72 5.22 0.52 2.29
C ALA A 72 4.55 1.85 2.67
N LYS A 73 3.31 1.80 3.17
CA LYS A 73 2.62 3.02 3.65
C LYS A 73 3.31 3.64 4.86
N LEU A 74 3.85 2.84 5.78
CA LEU A 74 4.53 3.35 6.97
C LEU A 74 5.85 4.01 6.59
N VAL A 75 6.62 3.42 5.68
CA VAL A 75 7.84 4.03 5.12
C VAL A 75 7.52 5.36 4.44
N ALA A 76 6.49 5.40 3.60
CA ALA A 76 6.02 6.64 2.98
C ALA A 76 5.59 7.67 4.03
N ALA A 77 4.90 7.24 5.09
CA ALA A 77 4.45 8.13 6.17
C ALA A 77 5.61 8.71 6.98
N CYS A 78 6.66 7.91 7.25
CA CYS A 78 7.89 8.40 7.86
C CYS A 78 8.57 9.44 6.96
N GLY A 79 8.73 9.17 5.67
CA GLY A 79 9.31 10.12 4.71
C GLY A 79 8.53 11.43 4.65
N ARG A 80 7.20 11.33 4.56
CA ARG A 80 6.30 12.49 4.53
C ARG A 80 6.30 13.28 5.84
N THR A 81 6.45 12.60 6.97
CA THR A 81 6.65 13.26 8.28
C THR A 81 7.94 14.07 8.27
N GLY A 82 9.03 13.50 7.74
CA GLY A 82 10.30 14.19 7.55
C GLY A 82 10.15 15.44 6.66
N ASP A 83 9.49 15.31 5.52
CA ASP A 83 9.20 16.42 4.60
C ASP A 83 8.43 17.56 5.29
N LEU A 84 7.41 17.24 6.07
CA LEU A 84 6.60 18.23 6.80
C LEU A 84 7.42 18.97 7.87
N LEU A 85 8.32 18.26 8.57
CA LEU A 85 9.22 18.86 9.55
C LEU A 85 10.21 19.82 8.88
N ILE A 86 10.79 19.40 7.74
CA ILE A 86 11.71 20.23 6.95
C ILE A 86 10.99 21.46 6.37
N ALA A 87 9.77 21.30 5.85
CA ALA A 87 8.96 22.41 5.37
C ALA A 87 8.59 23.37 6.52
N GLY A 88 8.27 22.86 7.70
CA GLY A 88 8.08 23.67 8.91
C GLY A 88 9.33 24.47 9.27
N ALA A 89 10.51 23.84 9.22
CA ALA A 89 11.79 24.52 9.45
C ALA A 89 12.01 25.68 8.48
N TYR A 90 11.75 25.43 7.19
CA TYR A 90 11.87 26.42 6.13
C TYR A 90 10.91 27.61 6.34
N ASN A 91 9.66 27.35 6.72
CA ASN A 91 8.67 28.39 6.97
C ASN A 91 9.07 29.30 8.15
N HIS A 92 9.54 28.70 9.26
CA HIS A 92 10.04 29.48 10.40
C HIS A 92 11.27 30.30 10.05
N ALA A 93 12.26 29.72 9.38
CA ALA A 93 13.47 30.43 8.98
C ALA A 93 13.19 31.54 7.94
N SER A 94 12.26 31.32 7.01
CA SER A 94 11.83 32.33 6.04
C SER A 94 11.06 33.47 6.71
N GLY A 95 10.20 33.15 7.68
CA GLY A 95 9.50 34.15 8.49
C GLY A 95 10.46 35.03 9.28
N GLU A 96 11.47 34.44 9.92
CA GLU A 96 12.50 35.17 10.66
C GLU A 96 13.34 36.07 9.74
N ALA A 97 13.72 35.58 8.56
CA ALA A 97 14.44 36.38 7.57
C ALA A 97 13.59 37.55 7.03
N GLY A 98 12.28 37.33 6.83
CA GLY A 98 11.34 38.37 6.41
C GLY A 98 11.08 39.43 7.48
N ALA A 99 11.11 39.05 8.76
CA ALA A 99 10.94 39.97 9.88
C ALA A 99 12.21 40.82 10.16
N ASN A 100 13.41 40.28 9.87
CA ASN A 100 14.70 40.94 10.08
C ASN A 100 15.34 41.42 8.77
N LEU A 101 14.67 42.36 8.09
CA LEU A 101 15.11 42.91 6.80
C LEU A 101 16.58 43.38 6.84
N GLY A 102 17.45 42.64 6.13
CA GLY A 102 18.87 42.99 5.93
C GLY A 102 19.88 42.35 6.90
N ALA A 103 19.44 41.60 7.91
CA ALA A 103 20.33 40.93 8.87
C ALA A 103 20.49 39.42 8.60
N VAL A 104 19.47 38.77 8.02
CA VAL A 104 19.46 37.33 7.76
C VAL A 104 18.95 37.07 6.34
N SER A 105 19.65 36.23 5.57
CA SER A 105 19.19 35.83 4.23
C SER A 105 18.12 34.74 4.33
N PRO A 106 17.10 34.73 3.45
CA PRO A 106 16.13 33.64 3.39
C PRO A 106 16.82 32.28 3.19
N PRO A 107 16.31 31.20 3.81
CA PRO A 107 16.84 29.86 3.59
C PRO A 107 16.58 29.40 2.15
N ALA A 108 17.40 28.46 1.65
CA ALA A 108 17.12 27.79 0.39
C ALA A 108 15.85 26.93 0.51
N THR A 109 15.03 26.90 -0.54
CA THR A 109 13.83 26.05 -0.60
C THR A 109 14.24 24.58 -0.45
N PRO A 110 13.63 23.83 0.48
CA PRO A 110 14.00 22.44 0.71
C PRO A 110 13.58 21.57 -0.48
N THR A 111 14.40 20.58 -0.80
CA THR A 111 14.01 19.50 -1.72
C THR A 111 13.30 18.43 -0.92
N LEU A 112 12.01 18.23 -1.20
CA LEU A 112 11.20 17.19 -0.56
C LEU A 112 11.47 15.84 -1.17
N SER A 113 11.25 14.79 -0.39
CA SER A 113 11.52 13.43 -0.83
C SER A 113 10.42 12.87 -1.75
N SER A 114 10.85 12.06 -2.73
CA SER A 114 9.95 11.24 -3.53
C SER A 114 9.50 10.02 -2.74
N GLU A 115 8.25 9.61 -2.93
CA GLU A 115 7.73 8.38 -2.33
C GLU A 115 8.41 7.15 -2.97
N PRO A 116 8.96 6.22 -2.17
CA PRO A 116 9.62 5.05 -2.73
C PRO A 116 8.61 4.12 -3.41
N CYS A 117 8.93 3.67 -4.62
CA CYS A 117 8.16 2.65 -5.32
C CYS A 117 8.57 1.26 -4.80
N LEU A 118 7.82 0.76 -3.82
CA LEU A 118 8.11 -0.52 -3.16
C LEU A 118 7.32 -1.67 -3.79
N ALA A 119 7.98 -2.81 -3.95
CA ALA A 119 7.35 -4.02 -4.46
C ALA A 119 6.41 -4.63 -3.42
N LEU A 120 5.16 -4.89 -3.80
CA LEU A 120 4.12 -5.36 -2.87
C LEU A 120 3.75 -6.83 -3.06
N PHE A 121 4.55 -7.57 -3.83
CA PHE A 121 4.22 -8.94 -4.23
C PHE A 121 5.36 -9.89 -3.90
N THR A 122 4.99 -11.04 -3.34
CA THR A 122 5.82 -12.24 -3.24
C THR A 122 5.06 -13.40 -3.88
N PRO A 123 5.75 -14.39 -4.48
CA PRO A 123 5.12 -15.63 -4.89
C PRO A 123 4.41 -16.31 -3.72
N SER A 124 3.38 -17.09 -4.04
CA SER A 124 2.61 -17.87 -3.06
C SER A 124 3.49 -18.87 -2.31
N ALA A 125 3.22 -19.03 -1.01
CA ALA A 125 3.85 -20.08 -0.22
C ALA A 125 3.32 -21.49 -0.55
N SER A 126 2.14 -21.61 -1.17
CA SER A 126 1.64 -22.90 -1.71
C SER A 126 2.40 -23.27 -2.98
N GLY A 127 2.82 -24.52 -3.10
CA GLY A 127 3.64 -24.97 -4.23
C GLY A 127 4.44 -26.24 -3.94
N ALA A 128 5.27 -26.62 -4.92
CA ALA A 128 5.59 -28.02 -5.23
C ALA A 128 6.30 -28.87 -4.16
N SER A 129 5.99 -30.16 -4.28
CA SER A 129 6.12 -31.25 -3.32
C SER A 129 7.55 -31.68 -2.97
N GLY A 130 7.79 -31.91 -1.68
CA GLY A 130 8.85 -32.80 -1.22
C GLY A 130 8.67 -34.25 -1.69
N ASP A 131 9.78 -35.00 -1.78
CA ASP A 131 9.77 -36.39 -2.23
C ASP A 131 8.95 -37.29 -1.28
N GLU A 132 8.15 -38.18 -1.85
CA GLU A 132 7.40 -39.17 -1.08
C GLU A 132 8.34 -40.20 -0.45
N PRO A 133 8.11 -40.61 0.81
CA PRO A 133 8.95 -41.59 1.45
C PRO A 133 8.74 -43.00 0.85
N PHE A 134 9.76 -43.84 0.99
CA PHE A 134 9.65 -45.25 0.62
C PHE A 134 8.45 -45.91 1.31
N GLY A 135 7.64 -46.64 0.55
CA GLY A 135 6.40 -47.26 1.07
C GLY A 135 5.13 -46.43 0.86
N TRP A 136 5.25 -45.14 0.54
CA TRP A 136 4.09 -44.25 0.40
C TRP A 136 3.13 -44.64 -0.73
N SER A 137 3.65 -45.18 -1.83
CA SER A 137 2.83 -45.63 -2.97
C SER A 137 1.76 -46.65 -2.56
N LEU A 138 2.00 -47.46 -1.52
CA LEU A 138 1.02 -48.41 -0.97
C LEU A 138 -0.12 -47.69 -0.25
N VAL A 139 0.21 -46.66 0.55
CA VAL A 139 -0.76 -45.82 1.26
C VAL A 139 -1.63 -45.05 0.26
N LYS A 140 -0.99 -44.46 -0.76
CA LYS A 140 -1.65 -43.75 -1.85
C LYS A 140 -2.59 -44.67 -2.62
N ALA A 141 -2.15 -45.88 -2.97
CA ALA A 141 -2.99 -46.83 -3.70
C ALA A 141 -4.15 -47.38 -2.84
N ALA A 142 -3.96 -47.52 -1.52
CA ALA A 142 -4.97 -48.10 -0.62
C ALA A 142 -6.05 -47.09 -0.20
N ALA A 143 -5.72 -45.81 0.01
CA ALA A 143 -6.69 -44.82 0.50
C ALA A 143 -6.62 -43.44 -0.17
N GLY A 144 -5.75 -43.22 -1.16
CA GLY A 144 -5.66 -41.95 -1.88
C GLY A 144 -5.16 -40.78 -1.03
N LEU A 145 -4.44 -41.04 0.07
CA LEU A 145 -3.92 -39.98 0.94
C LEU A 145 -2.77 -39.21 0.26
N ALA A 146 -2.78 -37.89 0.41
CA ALA A 146 -1.69 -37.01 0.01
C ALA A 146 -0.58 -37.01 1.07
N TRP A 147 0.68 -37.01 0.62
CA TRP A 147 1.84 -36.85 1.50
C TRP A 147 1.92 -35.39 1.95
N PRO A 148 2.05 -35.09 3.26
CA PRO A 148 2.32 -33.73 3.69
C PRO A 148 3.69 -33.28 3.20
N ASP A 149 3.74 -32.38 2.23
CA ASP A 149 4.89 -32.20 1.35
C ASP A 149 5.57 -30.83 1.47
N GLY A 150 5.23 -30.06 2.50
CA GLY A 150 5.88 -28.78 2.83
C GLY A 150 7.36 -28.93 3.24
N HIS A 151 8.15 -27.88 3.00
CA HIS A 151 9.60 -27.83 3.23
C HIS A 151 9.92 -27.26 4.62
N GLN A 152 10.16 -28.13 5.61
CA GLN A 152 10.33 -27.70 7.02
C GLN A 152 11.59 -26.86 7.26
N ASP A 153 12.63 -27.05 6.46
CA ASP A 153 13.84 -26.24 6.49
C ASP A 153 13.57 -24.82 5.96
N GLN A 154 12.92 -24.70 4.79
CA GLN A 154 12.55 -23.41 4.21
C GLN A 154 11.59 -22.63 5.11
N LEU A 155 10.62 -23.30 5.74
CA LEU A 155 9.72 -22.66 6.73
C LEU A 155 10.51 -22.10 7.94
N ARG A 156 11.55 -22.78 8.39
CA ARG A 156 12.42 -22.28 9.48
C ARG A 156 13.33 -21.15 9.02
N GLU A 157 13.85 -21.20 7.79
CA GLU A 157 14.61 -20.10 7.22
C GLU A 157 13.73 -18.86 7.02
N ALA A 158 12.50 -19.03 6.54
CA ALA A 158 11.51 -17.97 6.44
C ALA A 158 11.21 -17.35 7.81
N LYS A 159 11.09 -18.16 8.88
CA LYS A 159 10.99 -17.64 10.26
C LYS A 159 12.15 -16.71 10.59
N THR A 160 13.39 -17.12 10.33
CA THR A 160 14.58 -16.30 10.59
C THR A 160 14.51 -14.98 9.82
N VAL A 161 14.15 -15.02 8.54
CA VAL A 161 14.01 -13.82 7.69
C VAL A 161 12.99 -12.82 8.26
N TRP A 162 11.84 -13.30 8.74
CA TRP A 162 10.84 -12.45 9.39
C TRP A 162 11.36 -11.81 10.69
N TYR A 163 12.12 -12.56 11.48
CA TYR A 163 12.72 -12.05 12.71
C TYR A 163 13.83 -11.03 12.45
N ASP A 164 14.67 -11.28 11.46
CA ASP A 164 15.74 -10.37 11.04
C ASP A 164 15.14 -9.06 10.51
N ALA A 165 14.07 -9.13 9.70
CA ALA A 165 13.35 -7.96 9.24
C ALA A 165 12.73 -7.17 10.41
N ALA A 166 12.16 -7.85 11.41
CA ALA A 166 11.61 -7.20 12.60
C ALA A 166 12.70 -6.48 13.43
N ALA A 167 13.87 -7.10 13.59
CA ALA A 167 15.00 -6.51 14.30
C ALA A 167 15.57 -5.30 13.53
N ALA A 168 15.75 -5.43 12.22
CA ALA A 168 16.24 -4.35 11.37
C ALA A 168 15.27 -3.16 11.31
N LEU A 169 13.96 -3.42 11.32
CA LEU A 169 12.95 -2.36 11.41
C LEU A 169 13.03 -1.62 12.75
N GLY A 170 13.17 -2.35 13.86
CA GLY A 170 13.38 -1.75 15.18
C GLY A 170 14.67 -0.89 15.25
N ASN A 171 15.76 -1.35 14.63
CA ASN A 171 16.99 -0.57 14.52
C ASN A 171 16.78 0.71 13.70
N SER A 172 16.01 0.62 12.61
CA SER A 172 15.68 1.78 11.75
C SER A 172 14.85 2.83 12.49
N ALA A 173 14.08 2.43 13.52
CA ALA A 173 13.26 3.33 14.33
C ALA A 173 14.03 4.09 15.43
N THR A 174 15.27 3.69 15.73
CA THR A 174 16.09 4.27 16.81
C THR A 174 16.29 5.80 16.77
N PRO A 175 16.25 6.51 15.62
CA PRO A 175 16.34 7.97 15.60
C PRO A 175 15.11 8.71 16.16
N ILE A 176 13.94 8.06 16.26
CA ILE A 176 12.66 8.72 16.56
C ILE A 176 12.65 9.41 17.93
N PRO A 177 13.07 8.78 19.05
CA PRO A 177 13.12 9.46 20.34
C PRO A 177 14.01 10.71 20.34
N GLY A 178 15.13 10.67 19.61
CA GLY A 178 16.01 11.83 19.45
C GLY A 178 15.33 12.96 18.68
N ALA A 179 14.61 12.63 17.59
CA ALA A 179 13.82 13.59 16.84
C ALA A 179 12.71 14.24 17.69
N ILE A 180 12.04 13.46 18.54
CA ILE A 180 11.04 13.98 19.49
C ILE A 180 11.68 14.95 20.48
N GLY A 181 12.82 14.59 21.08
CA GLY A 181 13.53 15.48 22.00
C GLY A 181 13.96 16.80 21.37
N LEU A 182 14.31 16.82 20.08
CA LEU A 182 14.58 18.06 19.34
C LEU A 182 13.32 18.93 19.21
N LEU A 183 12.16 18.34 18.94
CA LEU A 183 10.88 19.03 18.81
C LEU A 183 10.35 19.56 20.15
N GLU A 184 10.57 18.82 21.25
CA GLU A 184 10.18 19.25 22.61
C GLU A 184 10.86 20.54 23.06
N ASN A 185 12.02 20.88 22.46
CA ASN A 185 12.74 22.12 22.73
C ASN A 185 12.19 23.34 21.96
N GLN A 186 11.14 23.16 21.16
CA GLN A 186 10.59 24.21 20.29
C GLN A 186 9.26 24.76 20.81
N GLN A 187 8.94 26.02 20.47
CA GLN A 187 7.71 26.68 20.87
C GLN A 187 6.93 27.18 19.65
N SER A 188 5.97 26.38 19.19
CA SER A 188 5.05 26.76 18.11
C SER A 188 3.73 25.97 18.16
N PRO A 189 2.60 26.49 17.64
CA PRO A 189 1.31 25.80 17.69
C PRO A 189 1.29 24.41 17.02
N GLU A 190 2.16 24.13 16.07
CA GLU A 190 2.24 22.83 15.38
C GLU A 190 3.08 21.77 16.09
N ILE A 191 3.96 22.15 17.03
CA ILE A 191 4.89 21.24 17.72
C ILE A 191 4.17 20.10 18.45
N PRO A 192 3.10 20.31 19.22
CA PRO A 192 2.38 19.22 19.88
C PRO A 192 1.84 18.18 18.89
N ASN A 193 1.41 18.61 17.71
CA ASN A 193 0.92 17.71 16.66
C ASN A 193 2.07 16.97 15.95
N ALA A 194 3.21 17.64 15.75
CA ALA A 194 4.42 17.01 15.21
C ALA A 194 4.93 15.91 16.15
N ILE A 195 5.10 16.20 17.44
CA ILE A 195 5.52 15.23 18.46
C ILE A 195 4.56 14.03 18.51
N ARG A 196 3.25 14.28 18.50
CA ARG A 196 2.24 13.20 18.48
C ARG A 196 2.41 12.31 17.25
N THR A 197 2.55 12.91 16.07
CA THR A 197 2.74 12.18 14.81
C THR A 197 4.02 11.34 14.86
N CYS A 198 5.13 11.91 15.34
CA CYS A 198 6.40 11.19 15.47
C CYS A 198 6.29 9.98 16.41
N ASN A 199 5.60 10.15 17.55
CA ASN A 199 5.32 9.04 18.49
C ASN A 199 4.45 7.96 17.85
N GLU A 200 3.38 8.35 17.16
CA GLU A 200 2.48 7.41 16.47
C GLU A 200 3.23 6.59 15.41
N MET A 201 4.14 7.20 14.64
CA MET A 201 4.98 6.47 13.68
C MET A 201 5.93 5.48 14.36
N GLY A 202 6.50 5.84 15.52
CA GLY A 202 7.31 4.93 16.32
C GLY A 202 6.52 3.71 16.81
N VAL A 203 5.32 3.94 17.36
CA VAL A 203 4.40 2.87 17.78
C VAL A 203 4.03 1.96 16.60
N ASP A 204 3.80 2.54 15.42
CA ASP A 204 3.46 1.78 14.22
C ASP A 204 4.60 0.90 13.72
N LEU A 205 5.85 1.37 13.81
CA LEU A 205 7.04 0.57 13.48
C LEU A 205 7.19 -0.62 14.43
N ASP A 206 6.98 -0.42 15.74
CA ASP A 206 7.02 -1.49 16.74
C ASP A 206 5.90 -2.51 16.52
N GLN A 207 4.70 -2.03 16.18
CA GLN A 207 3.56 -2.89 15.87
C GLN A 207 3.80 -3.71 14.59
N LEU A 208 4.37 -3.12 13.55
CA LEU A 208 4.73 -3.82 12.32
C LEU A 208 5.83 -4.88 12.57
N ALA A 209 6.87 -4.53 13.34
CA ALA A 209 7.91 -5.48 13.74
C ALA A 209 7.33 -6.66 14.55
N SER A 210 6.34 -6.40 15.40
CA SER A 210 5.64 -7.43 16.16
C SER A 210 4.81 -8.34 15.26
N SER A 211 4.14 -7.79 14.24
CA SER A 211 3.46 -8.57 13.20
C SER A 211 4.43 -9.45 12.41
N TYR A 212 5.62 -8.94 12.04
CA TYR A 212 6.65 -9.75 11.38
C TYR A 212 7.06 -10.95 12.23
N ARG A 213 7.35 -10.77 13.52
CA ARG A 213 7.68 -11.88 14.43
C ARG A 213 6.55 -12.91 14.50
N ALA A 214 5.30 -12.46 14.58
CA ALA A 214 4.14 -13.36 14.63
C ALA A 214 3.97 -14.17 13.33
N ILE A 215 4.27 -13.59 12.16
CA ILE A 215 4.30 -14.33 10.88
C ILE A 215 5.44 -15.37 10.92
N GLY A 216 6.62 -14.98 11.39
CA GLY A 216 7.75 -15.89 11.56
C GLY A 216 7.45 -17.06 12.51
N ASP A 217 6.77 -16.81 13.62
CA ASP A 217 6.33 -17.86 14.55
C ASP A 217 5.37 -18.84 13.89
N ALA A 218 4.44 -18.37 13.05
CA ALA A 218 3.54 -19.25 12.29
C ALA A 218 4.31 -20.17 11.32
N CYS A 219 5.41 -19.69 10.72
CA CYS A 219 6.28 -20.52 9.87
C CYS A 219 6.96 -21.62 10.70
N GLY A 220 7.53 -21.25 11.85
CA GLY A 220 8.22 -22.21 12.73
C GLY A 220 7.29 -23.26 13.34
N GLU A 221 6.07 -22.86 13.74
CA GLU A 221 5.07 -23.80 14.24
C GLU A 221 4.61 -24.78 13.17
N TYR A 222 4.40 -24.31 11.93
CA TYR A 222 4.03 -25.22 10.85
C TYR A 222 5.16 -26.21 10.54
N ALA A 223 6.42 -25.74 10.46
CA ALA A 223 7.58 -26.61 10.30
C ALA A 223 7.66 -27.69 11.37
N GLN A 224 7.37 -27.34 12.64
CA GLN A 224 7.37 -28.31 13.73
C GLN A 224 6.25 -29.35 13.57
N HIS A 225 5.05 -28.92 13.20
CA HIS A 225 3.93 -29.84 12.98
C HIS A 225 4.19 -30.81 11.81
N LEU A 226 4.86 -30.35 10.75
CA LEU A 226 5.31 -31.21 9.66
C LEU A 226 6.34 -32.25 10.14
N ASP A 227 7.35 -31.84 10.92
CA ASP A 227 8.34 -32.76 11.47
C ASP A 227 7.71 -33.85 12.35
N ASP A 228 6.79 -33.46 13.23
CA ASP A 228 6.08 -34.39 14.11
C ASP A 228 5.27 -35.39 13.26
N ALA A 229 4.52 -34.91 12.27
CA ALA A 229 3.72 -35.74 11.38
C ALA A 229 4.60 -36.68 10.52
N HIS A 230 5.69 -36.18 9.94
CA HIS A 230 6.64 -36.99 9.17
C HIS A 230 7.24 -38.09 10.03
N HIS A 231 7.66 -37.76 11.25
CA HIS A 231 8.21 -38.74 12.18
C HIS A 231 7.23 -39.88 12.48
N GLU A 232 5.98 -39.55 12.80
CA GLU A 232 4.93 -40.53 13.10
C GLU A 232 4.55 -41.37 11.87
N ILE A 233 4.38 -40.73 10.70
CA ILE A 233 4.04 -41.43 9.46
C ILE A 233 5.16 -42.40 9.05
N LEU A 234 6.42 -41.98 9.11
CA LEU A 234 7.57 -42.84 8.80
C LEU A 234 7.67 -44.03 9.77
N ALA A 235 7.32 -43.85 11.04
CA ALA A 235 7.26 -44.93 12.01
C ALA A 235 6.16 -45.95 11.66
N GLU A 236 4.95 -45.50 11.31
CA GLU A 236 3.85 -46.37 10.87
C GLU A 236 4.18 -47.09 9.56
N LEU A 237 4.77 -46.41 8.58
CA LEU A 237 5.25 -47.01 7.33
C LEU A 237 6.28 -48.10 7.58
N ARG A 238 7.29 -47.84 8.42
CA ARG A 238 8.31 -48.83 8.76
C ARG A 238 7.69 -50.05 9.43
N GLN A 239 6.78 -49.85 10.37
CA GLN A 239 6.11 -50.95 11.07
C GLN A 239 5.24 -51.78 10.11
N MET A 240 4.49 -51.11 9.22
CA MET A 240 3.70 -51.77 8.17
C MET A 240 4.57 -52.69 7.31
N LEU A 241 5.75 -52.23 6.90
CA LEU A 241 6.66 -52.99 6.05
C LEU A 241 7.26 -54.20 6.79
N ILE A 242 7.66 -54.04 8.06
CA ILE A 242 8.17 -55.14 8.88
C ILE A 242 7.12 -56.23 9.06
N GLU A 243 5.89 -55.85 9.44
CA GLU A 243 4.83 -56.82 9.70
C GLU A 243 4.35 -57.53 8.43
N THR A 244 4.34 -56.83 7.30
CA THR A 244 3.98 -57.42 6.00
C THR A 244 5.05 -58.40 5.52
N ALA A 245 6.34 -58.04 5.62
CA ALA A 245 7.44 -58.92 5.24
C ALA A 245 7.55 -60.18 6.12
N ALA A 246 7.21 -60.11 7.41
CA ALA A 246 7.28 -61.24 8.33
C ALA A 246 6.28 -62.37 8.00
N VAL A 247 5.22 -62.08 7.25
CA VAL A 247 4.22 -63.07 6.82
C VAL A 247 4.63 -63.76 5.51
N GLU A 248 5.45 -63.12 4.68
CA GLU A 248 5.90 -63.65 3.39
C GLU A 248 7.32 -64.20 3.49
N SER A 249 7.46 -65.43 4.00
CA SER A 249 8.74 -66.12 4.23
C SER A 249 9.58 -66.45 2.98
N VAL A 250 9.26 -65.92 1.79
CA VAL A 250 9.93 -66.27 0.52
C VAL A 250 10.29 -65.08 -0.40
N ILE A 251 9.85 -63.84 -0.13
CA ILE A 251 9.98 -62.75 -1.11
C ILE A 251 10.88 -61.61 -0.59
N SER A 252 11.94 -61.33 -1.33
CA SER A 252 12.80 -60.15 -1.15
C SER A 252 11.94 -58.87 -1.23
N VAL A 253 12.10 -57.96 -0.26
CA VAL A 253 11.37 -56.70 -0.05
C VAL A 253 11.07 -55.90 -1.34
N GLY A 254 11.90 -56.01 -2.39
CA GLY A 254 11.67 -55.35 -3.69
C GLY A 254 10.57 -55.95 -4.59
N ALA A 255 10.15 -57.21 -4.42
CA ALA A 255 9.15 -57.82 -5.31
C ALA A 255 7.71 -57.34 -4.99
N PHE A 256 7.44 -57.01 -3.73
CA PHE A 256 6.15 -56.47 -3.27
C PHE A 256 5.82 -55.10 -3.91
N PHE A 257 6.86 -54.29 -4.16
CA PHE A 257 6.73 -52.97 -4.79
C PHE A 257 6.67 -53.01 -6.32
N THR A 258 7.14 -54.09 -6.94
CA THR A 258 7.17 -54.24 -8.41
C THR A 258 5.96 -55.00 -8.96
N ALA A 259 5.29 -55.84 -8.16
CA ALA A 259 4.12 -56.62 -8.58
C ALA A 259 2.77 -55.87 -8.47
N GLY A 260 2.71 -54.77 -7.71
CA GLY A 260 1.46 -54.04 -7.44
C GLY A 260 0.51 -54.82 -6.53
N LEU A 261 -0.42 -54.12 -5.87
CA LEU A 261 -1.39 -54.68 -4.91
C LEU A 261 -2.27 -55.84 -5.47
N SER A 262 -2.22 -56.11 -6.77
CA SER A 262 -3.02 -57.12 -7.47
C SER A 262 -2.56 -58.57 -7.30
N GLU A 263 -1.30 -58.83 -6.90
CA GLU A 263 -0.81 -60.23 -6.74
C GLU A 263 -0.91 -60.77 -5.31
N LEU A 264 -1.29 -59.92 -4.35
CA LEU A 264 -1.36 -60.26 -2.94
C LEU A 264 -2.76 -60.73 -2.55
N GLY A 265 -3.15 -61.90 -3.08
CA GLY A 265 -4.42 -62.57 -2.77
C GLY A 265 -4.58 -63.05 -1.31
N ASN A 266 -3.71 -62.61 -0.40
CA ASN A 266 -3.76 -62.92 1.02
C ASN A 266 -4.57 -61.83 1.76
N PHE A 267 -5.81 -62.17 2.14
CA PHE A 267 -6.71 -61.29 2.90
C PHE A 267 -6.04 -60.62 4.13
N GLY A 268 -5.09 -61.31 4.78
CA GLY A 268 -4.36 -60.78 5.93
C GLY A 268 -3.45 -59.58 5.63
N VAL A 269 -2.85 -59.52 4.44
CA VAL A 269 -1.96 -58.42 4.02
C VAL A 269 -2.76 -57.17 3.69
N ALA A 270 -3.84 -57.31 2.92
CA ALA A 270 -4.75 -56.21 2.58
C ALA A 270 -5.39 -55.58 3.84
N ALA A 271 -5.84 -56.41 4.78
CA ALA A 271 -6.37 -55.95 6.06
C ALA A 271 -5.34 -55.16 6.87
N ARG A 272 -4.08 -55.62 6.89
CA ARG A 272 -3.00 -54.94 7.61
C ARG A 272 -2.64 -53.59 6.99
N ILE A 273 -2.46 -53.54 5.67
CA ILE A 273 -2.23 -52.26 4.97
C ILE A 273 -3.34 -51.27 5.31
N SER A 274 -4.61 -51.70 5.22
CA SER A 274 -5.77 -50.86 5.54
C SER A 274 -5.72 -50.31 6.97
N MET A 275 -5.31 -51.11 7.97
CA MET A 275 -5.15 -50.63 9.35
C MET A 275 -4.09 -49.54 9.47
N TYR A 276 -2.92 -49.71 8.84
CA TYR A 276 -1.85 -48.70 8.86
C TYR A 276 -2.26 -47.43 8.10
N THR A 277 -2.94 -47.58 6.96
CA THR A 277 -3.47 -46.44 6.21
C THR A 277 -4.48 -45.63 7.03
N ALA A 278 -5.34 -46.29 7.83
CA ALA A 278 -6.25 -45.60 8.75
C ALA A 278 -5.52 -44.89 9.91
N ARG A 279 -4.38 -45.41 10.38
CA ARG A 279 -3.53 -44.73 11.38
C ARG A 279 -2.86 -43.50 10.78
N ILE A 280 -2.24 -43.64 9.61
CA ILE A 280 -1.62 -42.55 8.85
C ILE A 280 -2.64 -41.45 8.54
N GLY A 281 -3.85 -41.82 8.10
CA GLY A 281 -4.92 -40.86 7.84
C GLY A 281 -5.30 -40.03 9.09
N ARG A 282 -5.26 -40.63 10.29
CA ARG A 282 -5.47 -39.90 11.55
C ARG A 282 -4.36 -38.90 11.84
N ILE A 283 -3.10 -39.26 11.60
CA ILE A 283 -1.95 -38.37 11.76
C ILE A 283 -2.09 -37.16 10.81
N ILE A 284 -2.43 -37.39 9.54
CA ILE A 284 -2.67 -36.30 8.56
C ILE A 284 -3.84 -35.42 9.01
N THR A 285 -4.93 -36.01 9.48
CA THR A 285 -6.09 -35.25 9.97
C THR A 285 -5.72 -34.38 11.17
N GLU A 286 -4.88 -34.89 12.07
CA GLU A 286 -4.37 -34.15 13.22
C GLU A 286 -3.43 -33.02 12.80
N LEU A 287 -2.56 -33.25 11.81
CA LEU A 287 -1.73 -32.21 11.19
C LEU A 287 -2.60 -31.07 10.65
N VAL A 288 -3.57 -31.39 9.78
CA VAL A 288 -4.50 -30.39 9.21
C VAL A 288 -5.17 -29.59 10.33
N ALA A 289 -5.68 -30.25 11.38
CA ALA A 289 -6.33 -29.57 12.49
C ALA A 289 -5.39 -28.63 13.26
N LYS A 290 -4.14 -29.05 13.53
CA LYS A 290 -3.13 -28.20 14.20
C LYS A 290 -2.77 -26.99 13.33
N VAL A 291 -2.56 -27.22 12.04
CA VAL A 291 -2.19 -26.18 11.07
C VAL A 291 -3.34 -25.18 10.86
N ALA A 292 -4.59 -25.63 10.82
CA ALA A 292 -5.77 -24.77 10.79
C ALA A 292 -5.84 -23.82 11.99
N VAL A 293 -5.39 -24.25 13.19
CA VAL A 293 -5.30 -23.38 14.36
C VAL A 293 -4.25 -22.28 14.15
N VAL A 294 -3.08 -22.64 13.60
CA VAL A 294 -2.03 -21.67 13.25
C VAL A 294 -2.56 -20.66 12.22
N ALA A 295 -3.18 -21.13 11.14
CA ALA A 295 -3.75 -20.30 10.08
C ALA A 295 -4.79 -19.30 10.61
N ARG A 296 -5.74 -19.76 11.46
CA ARG A 296 -6.75 -18.88 12.09
C ARG A 296 -6.13 -17.82 12.99
N ARG A 297 -5.04 -18.17 13.70
CA ARG A 297 -4.32 -17.21 14.53
C ARG A 297 -3.64 -16.15 13.66
N VAL A 298 -3.04 -16.53 12.54
CA VAL A 298 -2.46 -15.61 11.56
C VAL A 298 -3.53 -14.60 11.09
N SER A 299 -4.68 -15.09 10.60
CA SER A 299 -5.75 -14.19 10.12
C SER A 299 -6.32 -13.26 11.19
N SER A 300 -6.46 -13.72 12.45
CA SER A 300 -7.08 -12.91 13.51
C SER A 300 -6.10 -11.93 14.16
N VAL A 301 -4.92 -12.40 14.54
CA VAL A 301 -3.94 -11.65 15.33
C VAL A 301 -3.09 -10.73 14.46
N ILE A 302 -2.83 -11.10 13.21
CA ILE A 302 -1.89 -10.38 12.34
C ILE A 302 -2.65 -9.51 11.34
N SER A 303 -3.63 -10.08 10.63
CA SER A 303 -4.29 -9.34 9.54
C SER A 303 -5.17 -8.19 10.03
N SER A 304 -5.83 -8.31 11.20
CA SER A 304 -6.74 -7.25 11.68
C SER A 304 -6.00 -5.96 12.10
N PRO A 305 -4.94 -6.01 12.93
CA PRO A 305 -4.15 -4.82 13.25
C PRO A 305 -3.47 -4.21 12.02
N LEU A 306 -2.96 -5.03 11.10
CA LEU A 306 -2.33 -4.55 9.87
C LEU A 306 -3.33 -3.82 8.95
N LYS A 307 -4.56 -4.34 8.80
CA LYS A 307 -5.64 -3.66 8.06
C LYS A 307 -5.98 -2.30 8.67
N ALA A 308 -6.10 -2.23 10.00
CA ALA A 308 -6.38 -0.98 10.70
C ALA A 308 -5.24 0.05 10.54
N MET A 309 -3.99 -0.40 10.67
CA MET A 309 -2.80 0.42 10.45
C MET A 309 -2.75 0.94 9.00
N PHE A 310 -2.89 0.07 8.02
CA PHE A 310 -2.91 0.42 6.60
C PHE A 310 -3.95 1.50 6.28
N ALA A 311 -5.18 1.34 6.79
CA ALA A 311 -6.25 2.31 6.57
C ALA A 311 -5.97 3.64 7.27
N ARG A 312 -5.42 3.63 8.49
CA ARG A 312 -5.04 4.86 9.21
C ARG A 312 -3.92 5.61 8.51
N LEU A 313 -2.86 4.91 8.08
CA LEU A 313 -1.74 5.49 7.35
C LEU A 313 -2.17 6.06 5.99
N GLY A 314 -3.08 5.38 5.27
CA GLY A 314 -3.65 5.90 4.03
C GLY A 314 -4.33 7.25 4.21
N ARG A 315 -5.25 7.35 5.19
CA ARG A 315 -5.93 8.63 5.50
C ARG A 315 -4.95 9.72 5.95
N TRP A 316 -3.93 9.36 6.73
CA TRP A 316 -2.93 10.31 7.18
C TRP A 316 -2.09 10.84 6.01
N LEU A 317 -1.67 9.97 5.08
CA LEU A 317 -0.91 10.36 3.89
C LEU A 317 -1.68 11.32 2.99
N GLU A 318 -2.96 11.05 2.74
CA GLU A 318 -3.85 11.94 1.97
C GLU A 318 -3.93 13.34 2.61
N GLN A 319 -4.09 13.40 3.94
CA GLN A 319 -4.12 14.66 4.68
C GLN A 319 -2.78 15.39 4.71
N ALA A 320 -1.66 14.65 4.75
CA ALA A 320 -0.31 15.20 4.78
C ALA A 320 0.06 15.84 3.44
N VAL A 321 -0.30 15.21 2.31
CA VAL A 321 -0.14 15.77 0.97
C VAL A 321 -0.82 17.14 0.88
N ALA A 322 -2.09 17.24 1.32
CA ALA A 322 -2.82 18.50 1.33
C ALA A 322 -2.18 19.62 2.18
N LYS A 323 -1.33 19.28 3.17
CA LYS A 323 -0.62 20.27 4.00
C LYS A 323 0.68 20.77 3.37
N ILE A 324 1.43 19.91 2.67
CA ILE A 324 2.66 20.30 1.97
C ILE A 324 2.34 21.29 0.84
N TRP A 325 1.29 21.03 0.07
CA TRP A 325 0.91 21.89 -1.05
C TRP A 325 0.36 23.25 -0.60
N ARG A 326 -0.25 23.35 0.60
CA ARG A 326 -0.60 24.66 1.20
C ARG A 326 0.61 25.48 1.63
N GLY A 327 1.78 24.86 1.85
CA GLY A 327 3.00 25.55 2.28
C GLY A 327 3.88 26.04 1.13
N ASN A 328 3.61 25.61 -0.12
CA ASN A 328 4.48 25.86 -1.27
C ASN A 328 3.91 26.87 -2.29
N GLU A 329 2.80 27.53 -2.00
CA GLU A 329 2.22 28.56 -2.87
C GLU A 329 2.94 29.90 -2.70
N ALA A 330 4.07 30.03 -3.38
CA ALA A 330 4.16 31.14 -4.31
C ALA A 330 3.18 30.85 -5.46
N ALA A 331 2.07 31.60 -5.49
CA ALA A 331 0.98 31.65 -6.49
C ALA A 331 0.00 30.43 -6.57
N PRO A 332 -1.27 30.60 -6.15
CA PRO A 332 -2.36 29.61 -6.31
C PRO A 332 -2.96 29.56 -7.74
N GLN A 333 -3.48 28.39 -8.14
CA GLN A 333 -4.25 28.15 -9.38
C GLN A 333 -5.69 27.65 -9.08
N LEU A 334 -6.66 27.92 -9.99
CA LEU A 334 -8.12 27.65 -9.88
C LEU A 334 -8.56 26.45 -10.77
N PHE A 335 -9.54 25.63 -10.34
CA PHE A 335 -10.01 24.41 -11.04
C PHE A 335 -11.55 24.22 -10.92
N SER A 336 -12.22 23.81 -12.02
CA SER A 336 -13.66 23.44 -12.04
C SER A 336 -13.93 21.96 -11.71
N ARG A 337 -15.18 21.59 -11.37
CA ARG A 337 -15.68 20.27 -10.88
C ARG A 337 -15.40 19.05 -11.75
N SER A 338 -15.63 17.88 -11.16
CA SER A 338 -15.61 16.57 -11.80
C SER A 338 -16.85 16.19 -12.58
N ALA A 339 -16.60 15.44 -13.66
CA ALA A 339 -17.56 14.79 -14.53
C ALA A 339 -17.90 13.37 -14.06
N ALA A 340 -19.01 12.81 -14.56
CA ALA A 340 -19.41 11.41 -14.27
C ALA A 340 -18.46 10.37 -14.91
N ARG A 341 -17.61 10.80 -15.85
CA ARG A 341 -16.54 10.02 -16.47
C ARG A 341 -15.25 10.82 -16.37
N THR A 342 -14.14 10.13 -16.10
CA THR A 342 -12.83 10.78 -15.95
C THR A 342 -12.29 11.28 -17.29
N ASN A 343 -11.34 12.21 -17.27
CA ASN A 343 -10.62 12.67 -18.45
C ASN A 343 -9.92 11.51 -19.16
N MET A 344 -9.32 10.58 -18.42
CA MET A 344 -8.75 9.37 -19.02
C MET A 344 -9.79 8.51 -19.73
N GLU A 345 -10.97 8.30 -19.13
CA GLU A 345 -12.04 7.50 -19.74
C GLU A 345 -12.62 8.14 -21.00
N VAL A 346 -12.74 9.47 -21.05
CA VAL A 346 -13.23 10.18 -22.24
C VAL A 346 -12.15 10.28 -23.31
N LEU A 347 -10.88 10.39 -22.93
CA LEU A 347 -9.76 10.39 -23.88
C LEU A 347 -9.59 9.02 -24.58
N GLU A 348 -9.80 7.92 -23.86
CA GLU A 348 -9.64 6.56 -24.38
C GLU A 348 -10.87 6.06 -25.15
N HIS A 349 -12.07 6.44 -24.72
CA HIS A 349 -13.32 5.90 -25.26
C HIS A 349 -14.20 6.92 -26.00
N GLY A 350 -13.80 8.18 -26.03
CA GLY A 350 -14.57 9.28 -26.60
C GLY A 350 -15.72 9.74 -25.71
N GLY A 351 -16.22 10.94 -26.01
CA GLY A 351 -17.41 11.56 -25.43
C GLY A 351 -18.46 11.87 -26.50
N ASP A 352 -19.63 12.33 -26.08
CA ASP A 352 -20.74 12.63 -26.99
C ASP A 352 -20.53 13.96 -27.74
N VAL A 353 -19.63 14.81 -27.26
CA VAL A 353 -19.22 16.05 -27.93
C VAL A 353 -17.87 15.84 -28.61
N ALA A 354 -17.74 16.29 -29.87
CA ALA A 354 -16.46 16.21 -30.56
C ALA A 354 -15.41 17.10 -29.87
N MET A 355 -14.23 16.53 -29.59
CA MET A 355 -13.10 17.24 -28.98
C MET A 355 -12.45 18.23 -29.95
N THR A 356 -13.16 19.31 -30.27
CA THR A 356 -12.75 20.35 -31.23
C THR A 356 -13.08 21.74 -30.71
N GLU A 357 -12.35 22.75 -31.17
CA GLU A 357 -12.58 24.14 -30.79
C GLU A 357 -13.92 24.63 -31.34
N GLU A 358 -14.31 24.17 -32.53
CA GLU A 358 -15.59 24.46 -33.15
C GLU A 358 -16.77 24.00 -32.29
N SER A 359 -16.67 22.82 -31.67
CA SER A 359 -17.72 22.31 -30.76
C SER A 359 -17.86 23.16 -29.50
N ILE A 360 -16.74 23.59 -28.91
CA ILE A 360 -16.74 24.48 -27.74
C ILE A 360 -17.41 25.81 -28.12
N ILE A 361 -16.99 26.44 -29.22
CA ILE A 361 -17.52 27.73 -29.67
C ILE A 361 -19.01 27.64 -30.01
N ALA A 362 -19.45 26.57 -30.69
CA ALA A 362 -20.85 26.38 -31.04
C ALA A 362 -21.74 26.25 -29.80
N LEU A 363 -21.30 25.50 -28.79
CA LEU A 363 -22.04 25.33 -27.53
C LEU A 363 -22.02 26.61 -26.68
N ALA A 364 -20.89 27.33 -26.63
CA ALA A 364 -20.80 28.64 -25.99
C ALA A 364 -21.80 29.63 -26.60
N GLN A 365 -21.85 29.73 -27.94
CA GLN A 365 -22.80 30.59 -28.65
C GLN A 365 -24.26 30.22 -28.36
N LYS A 366 -24.59 28.91 -28.38
CA LYS A 366 -25.93 28.39 -28.04
C LYS A 366 -26.33 28.72 -26.60
N ALA A 367 -25.37 28.72 -25.67
CA ALA A 367 -25.57 29.09 -24.27
C ALA A 367 -25.49 30.62 -24.01
N GLY A 368 -25.20 31.42 -25.04
CA GLY A 368 -25.03 32.87 -24.93
C GLY A 368 -23.82 33.29 -24.09
N ILE A 369 -22.71 32.54 -24.18
CA ILE A 369 -21.44 32.83 -23.52
C ILE A 369 -20.46 33.39 -24.56
N ASP A 370 -19.88 34.56 -24.28
CA ASP A 370 -18.86 35.17 -25.14
C ASP A 370 -17.46 34.71 -24.72
N MET A 371 -16.77 33.99 -25.62
CA MET A 371 -15.40 33.52 -25.41
C MET A 371 -14.35 34.39 -26.13
N THR A 372 -14.73 35.57 -26.64
CA THR A 372 -13.83 36.43 -27.40
C THR A 372 -12.59 36.83 -26.59
N GLY A 373 -11.41 36.63 -27.18
CA GLY A 373 -10.13 36.95 -26.57
C GLY A 373 -9.64 35.93 -25.54
N VAL A 374 -10.19 34.71 -25.54
CA VAL A 374 -9.69 33.57 -24.75
C VAL A 374 -9.11 32.52 -25.69
N GLU A 375 -7.89 32.09 -25.43
CA GLU A 375 -7.24 30.98 -26.11
C GLU A 375 -7.82 29.65 -25.61
N ILE A 376 -8.30 28.83 -26.54
CA ILE A 376 -8.85 27.51 -26.23
C ILE A 376 -7.75 26.48 -26.40
N ASN A 377 -7.42 25.76 -25.33
CA ASN A 377 -6.51 24.63 -25.37
C ASN A 377 -7.28 23.35 -25.02
N ILE A 378 -7.19 22.33 -25.87
CA ILE A 378 -7.83 21.04 -25.63
C ILE A 378 -6.74 20.06 -25.21
N VAL A 379 -6.87 19.51 -24.01
CA VAL A 379 -5.94 18.50 -23.50
C VAL A 379 -6.14 17.19 -24.27
N ARG A 380 -5.05 16.69 -24.86
CA ARG A 380 -5.05 15.47 -25.70
C ARG A 380 -4.04 14.43 -25.24
N ASP A 381 -3.11 14.78 -24.37
CA ASP A 381 -2.12 13.86 -23.82
C ASP A 381 -2.59 13.26 -22.49
N THR A 382 -2.11 12.05 -22.22
CA THR A 382 -2.51 11.25 -21.07
C THR A 382 -1.96 11.79 -19.75
N GLU A 383 -0.86 12.54 -19.77
CA GLU A 383 -0.24 13.11 -18.58
C GLU A 383 -1.08 14.27 -18.03
N GLN A 384 -1.45 15.23 -18.88
CA GLN A 384 -2.34 16.32 -18.50
C GLN A 384 -3.77 15.85 -18.21
N ALA A 385 -4.26 14.81 -18.89
CA ALA A 385 -5.56 14.21 -18.55
C ALA A 385 -5.55 13.60 -17.14
N ARG A 386 -4.50 12.86 -16.75
CA ARG A 386 -4.32 12.34 -15.39
C ARG A 386 -4.15 13.44 -14.35
N TYR A 387 -3.48 14.53 -14.72
CA TYR A 387 -3.36 15.70 -13.84
C TYR A 387 -4.73 16.30 -13.54
N LEU A 388 -5.59 16.49 -14.54
CA LEU A 388 -6.96 16.97 -14.34
C LEU A 388 -7.82 15.99 -13.54
N ASP A 389 -7.68 14.68 -13.77
CA ASP A 389 -8.36 13.65 -12.96
C ASP A 389 -7.92 13.64 -11.50
N TYR A 390 -6.62 13.86 -11.24
CA TYR A 390 -6.08 13.97 -9.89
C TYR A 390 -6.69 15.15 -9.13
N TRP A 391 -6.99 16.24 -9.83
CA TRP A 391 -7.66 17.43 -9.28
C TRP A 391 -9.19 17.36 -9.35
N ASP A 392 -9.75 16.23 -9.79
CA ASP A 392 -11.18 16.03 -9.95
C ASP A 392 -11.80 17.12 -10.84
N ALA A 393 -11.12 17.51 -11.93
CA ALA A 393 -11.45 18.68 -12.74
C ALA A 393 -11.70 18.38 -14.21
N CYS A 394 -12.69 19.06 -14.81
CA CYS A 394 -12.97 18.96 -16.24
C CYS A 394 -12.18 19.97 -17.07
N ALA A 395 -11.83 21.12 -16.50
CA ALA A 395 -11.07 22.16 -17.17
C ALA A 395 -10.27 22.98 -16.14
N GLN A 396 -9.39 23.82 -16.66
CA GLN A 396 -8.57 24.73 -15.87
C GLN A 396 -8.40 26.06 -16.60
N THR A 397 -8.52 27.17 -15.88
CA THR A 397 -8.07 28.49 -16.32
C THR A 397 -6.73 28.81 -15.64
N PRO A 398 -5.58 28.67 -16.33
CA PRO A 398 -4.28 28.80 -15.68
C PRO A 398 -4.02 30.25 -15.26
N THR A 399 -3.73 30.47 -13.98
CA THR A 399 -3.61 31.82 -13.41
C THR A 399 -2.39 32.56 -13.94
N GLU A 400 -1.34 31.84 -14.34
CA GLU A 400 -0.16 32.39 -15.01
C GLU A 400 -0.47 32.99 -16.40
N ARG A 401 -1.64 32.66 -16.96
CA ARG A 401 -2.14 33.22 -18.21
C ARG A 401 -3.10 34.38 -18.00
N ALA A 402 -3.37 34.80 -16.75
CA ALA A 402 -4.19 35.96 -16.41
C ALA A 402 -5.53 36.01 -17.17
N GLY A 403 -6.23 34.88 -17.25
CA GLY A 403 -7.52 34.76 -17.95
C GLY A 403 -7.41 34.86 -19.49
N ARG A 404 -6.23 34.58 -20.07
CA ARG A 404 -6.05 34.55 -21.53
C ARG A 404 -6.22 33.17 -22.15
N GLN A 405 -6.22 32.10 -21.36
CA GLN A 405 -6.34 30.73 -21.86
C GLN A 405 -7.27 29.92 -20.94
N ILE A 406 -8.07 29.04 -21.53
CA ILE A 406 -8.75 27.94 -20.84
C ILE A 406 -8.24 26.62 -21.40
N ARG A 407 -7.92 25.67 -20.52
CA ARG A 407 -7.57 24.29 -20.87
C ARG A 407 -8.76 23.39 -20.59
N PHE A 408 -9.37 22.86 -21.63
CA PHE A 408 -10.47 21.90 -21.53
C PHE A 408 -9.92 20.49 -21.51
N GLY A 409 -10.21 19.77 -20.43
CA GLY A 409 -9.95 18.36 -20.29
C GLY A 409 -10.91 17.52 -21.14
N PRO A 410 -10.53 16.28 -21.50
CA PRO A 410 -11.42 15.36 -22.19
C PRO A 410 -12.77 15.18 -21.51
N ALA A 411 -12.82 15.22 -20.18
CA ALA A 411 -14.05 15.07 -19.40
C ALA A 411 -15.11 16.14 -19.73
N SER A 412 -14.70 17.37 -20.10
CA SER A 412 -15.63 18.42 -20.55
C SER A 412 -16.46 18.01 -21.77
N PHE A 413 -15.96 17.08 -22.59
CA PHE A 413 -16.59 16.66 -23.84
C PHE A 413 -17.50 15.44 -23.68
N MET A 414 -17.76 14.99 -22.45
CA MET A 414 -18.60 13.82 -22.22
C MET A 414 -20.03 14.00 -22.76
N ASP A 415 -20.62 15.19 -22.61
CA ASP A 415 -21.95 15.57 -23.10
C ASP A 415 -22.09 17.10 -23.25
N GLU A 416 -23.12 17.55 -23.99
CA GLU A 416 -23.32 18.98 -24.27
C GLU A 416 -23.60 19.82 -23.01
N GLU A 417 -24.29 19.28 -21.99
CA GLU A 417 -24.61 20.02 -20.76
C GLU A 417 -23.37 20.21 -19.90
N THR A 418 -22.55 19.17 -19.75
CA THR A 418 -21.26 19.22 -19.05
C THR A 418 -20.35 20.25 -19.71
N MET A 419 -20.24 20.24 -21.04
CA MET A 419 -19.45 21.23 -21.76
C MET A 419 -19.94 22.67 -21.51
N VAL A 420 -21.25 22.91 -21.59
CA VAL A 420 -21.82 24.25 -21.36
C VAL A 420 -21.60 24.73 -19.93
N ALA A 421 -21.74 23.84 -18.95
CA ALA A 421 -21.45 24.15 -17.55
C ALA A 421 -19.97 24.50 -17.37
N THR A 422 -19.05 23.69 -17.92
CA THR A 422 -17.61 23.96 -17.83
C THR A 422 -17.23 25.28 -18.49
N ILE A 423 -17.76 25.59 -19.68
CA ILE A 423 -17.48 26.87 -20.34
C ILE A 423 -17.94 28.06 -19.48
N ALA A 424 -19.13 27.98 -18.88
CA ALA A 424 -19.65 29.04 -18.02
C ALA A 424 -18.77 29.26 -16.78
N HIS A 425 -18.36 28.14 -16.18
CA HIS A 425 -17.51 28.11 -15.00
C HIS A 425 -16.14 28.74 -15.28
N GLU A 426 -15.46 28.29 -16.34
CA GLU A 426 -14.12 28.78 -16.69
C GLU A 426 -14.14 30.23 -17.18
N MET A 427 -15.21 30.66 -17.86
CA MET A 427 -15.37 32.07 -18.22
C MET A 427 -15.57 32.98 -17.01
N THR A 428 -16.11 32.46 -15.90
CA THR A 428 -16.15 33.19 -14.63
C THR A 428 -14.74 33.36 -14.05
N HIS A 429 -13.89 32.34 -14.11
CA HIS A 429 -12.48 32.47 -13.72
C HIS A 429 -11.69 33.42 -14.64
N VAL A 430 -11.93 33.37 -15.95
CA VAL A 430 -11.36 34.33 -16.90
C VAL A 430 -11.71 35.77 -16.51
N ARG A 431 -12.96 36.03 -16.13
CA ARG A 431 -13.40 37.35 -15.64
C ARG A 431 -12.67 37.72 -14.34
N GLN A 432 -12.74 36.85 -13.33
CA GLN A 432 -12.11 37.07 -12.02
C GLN A 432 -10.61 37.38 -12.14
N LEU A 433 -9.89 36.67 -13.03
CA LEU A 433 -8.48 36.90 -13.28
C LEU A 433 -8.19 38.21 -14.02
N ARG A 434 -9.05 38.60 -14.98
CA ARG A 434 -8.92 39.89 -15.70
C ARG A 434 -9.23 41.09 -14.82
N GLU A 435 -10.11 40.91 -13.83
CA GLU A 435 -10.46 41.92 -12.83
C GLU A 435 -9.42 42.03 -11.71
N GLY A 436 -8.39 41.18 -11.71
CA GLY A 436 -7.31 41.21 -10.73
C GLY A 436 -7.76 40.82 -9.32
N VAL A 437 -8.78 39.96 -9.22
CA VAL A 437 -9.33 39.49 -7.95
C VAL A 437 -8.26 38.72 -7.17
N ASP A 438 -8.16 38.99 -5.86
CA ASP A 438 -7.20 38.35 -4.96
C ASP A 438 -7.48 36.85 -4.83
N LEU A 439 -6.52 36.02 -5.25
CA LEU A 439 -6.61 34.55 -5.27
C LEU A 439 -6.18 33.93 -3.93
N GLY A 440 -6.26 34.68 -2.83
CA GLY A 440 -5.97 34.14 -1.50
C GLY A 440 -6.90 32.98 -1.11
N THR A 441 -6.39 32.04 -0.31
CA THR A 441 -7.08 30.81 0.13
C THR A 441 -8.43 31.05 0.85
N GLY A 442 -8.67 32.26 1.37
CA GLY A 442 -9.96 32.67 1.94
C GLY A 442 -11.01 33.09 0.91
N ALA A 443 -10.60 33.54 -0.28
CA ALA A 443 -11.46 34.02 -1.35
C ALA A 443 -11.79 32.95 -2.40
N ILE A 444 -10.90 31.95 -2.60
CA ILE A 444 -11.09 30.87 -3.59
C ILE A 444 -12.45 30.19 -3.45
N ARG A 445 -12.88 29.86 -2.22
CA ARG A 445 -14.18 29.21 -2.02
C ARG A 445 -15.35 30.08 -2.50
N ASP A 446 -15.25 31.38 -2.34
CA ASP A 446 -16.30 32.32 -2.74
C ASP A 446 -16.25 32.55 -4.27
N LEU A 447 -15.06 32.51 -4.87
CA LEU A 447 -14.85 32.56 -6.33
C LEU A 447 -15.33 31.30 -7.05
N GLU A 448 -15.06 30.14 -6.47
CA GLU A 448 -15.59 28.83 -6.92
C GLU A 448 -17.10 28.80 -6.76
N ALA A 449 -17.64 29.26 -5.61
CA ALA A 449 -19.09 29.34 -5.41
C ALA A 449 -19.76 30.29 -6.42
N GLU A 450 -19.10 31.40 -6.79
CA GLU A 450 -19.55 32.29 -7.86
C GLU A 450 -19.51 31.59 -9.23
N ALA A 451 -18.42 30.87 -9.54
CA ALA A 451 -18.29 30.12 -10.79
C ALA A 451 -19.38 29.04 -10.90
N TYR A 452 -19.63 28.26 -9.86
CA TYR A 452 -20.73 27.30 -9.80
C TYR A 452 -22.11 27.96 -9.94
N ALA A 453 -22.34 29.08 -9.27
CA ALA A 453 -23.60 29.81 -9.39
C ALA A 453 -23.81 30.36 -10.80
N SER A 454 -22.72 30.69 -11.51
CA SER A 454 -22.76 31.25 -12.86
C SER A 454 -23.24 30.26 -13.93
N GLU A 455 -23.17 28.95 -13.68
CA GLU A 455 -23.51 27.90 -14.65
C GLU A 455 -25.01 27.83 -14.96
N ALA A 456 -25.86 28.15 -13.98
CA ALA A 456 -27.30 27.95 -14.08
C ALA A 456 -27.96 28.78 -15.21
N GLY A 457 -27.48 30.01 -15.43
CA GLY A 457 -28.01 30.90 -16.47
C GLY A 457 -27.72 30.40 -17.90
N PRO A 458 -26.46 30.14 -18.26
CA PRO A 458 -26.10 29.53 -19.53
C PRO A 458 -26.74 28.17 -19.78
N LEU A 459 -26.83 27.29 -18.76
CA LEU A 459 -27.52 26.01 -18.88
C LEU A 459 -29.02 26.19 -19.17
N ALA A 460 -29.69 27.15 -18.55
CA ALA A 460 -31.09 27.46 -18.83
C ALA A 460 -31.30 27.96 -20.28
N ARG A 461 -30.42 28.85 -20.76
CA ARG A 461 -30.44 29.34 -22.15
C ARG A 461 -30.18 28.21 -23.15
N PHE A 462 -29.20 27.35 -22.87
CA PHE A 462 -28.89 26.18 -23.68
C PHE A 462 -30.08 25.21 -23.78
N ARG A 463 -30.81 25.00 -22.68
CA ARG A 463 -32.04 24.18 -22.61
C ARG A 463 -33.27 24.86 -23.24
N GLY A 464 -33.17 26.12 -23.68
CA GLY A 464 -34.27 26.87 -24.29
C GLY A 464 -35.29 27.44 -23.28
N ALA A 465 -34.95 27.52 -22.00
CA ALA A 465 -35.76 28.22 -21.00
C ALA A 465 -35.50 29.73 -21.10
N LYS A 466 -36.57 30.53 -21.19
CA LYS A 466 -36.52 32.01 -21.24
C LYS A 466 -36.21 32.61 -19.88
#